data_AF-A0A532CK91-F1
#
_entry.id   AF-A0A532CK91-F1
#
_cell.length_a   1.000
_cell.length_b   1.000
_cell.length_c   1.000
_cell.angle_alpha   90.00
_cell.angle_beta   90.00
_cell.angle_gamma   90.00
#
_symmetry.space_group_name_H-M   'P 1'
#
loop_
_entity.id
_entity.type
_entity.pdbx_description
1 polymer ?
#
loop_
_entity_poly.entity_id
_entity_poly.type
_entity_poly.pdbx_seq_one_letter_code
_entity_poly.pdbx_strand_id
1 'polypeptide(L)' 'MGDGLTQLVSAAALEELGILKKGTAYKMLNAGLLTAYRVGAKGRGVRFRVEEVLSSLRRPAVGVDR' A
#
# COMPACT_ATOMS: atom_id res chain seq x y z
N MET A 1 -2.74 -23.75 -0.12
CA MET A 1 -2.24 -22.73 -1.06
C MET A 1 -1.53 -21.65 -0.27
N GLY A 2 -0.21 -21.53 -0.39
CA GLY A 2 0.60 -20.61 0.40
C GLY A 2 1.09 -19.40 -0.40
N ASP A 3 1.33 -18.30 0.33
CA ASP A 3 2.32 -17.25 0.06
C ASP A 3 2.10 -16.26 -1.12
N GLY A 4 0.86 -15.89 -1.43
CA GLY A 4 0.60 -14.79 -2.39
C GLY A 4 0.63 -13.38 -1.80
N LEU A 5 0.58 -13.25 -0.46
CA LEU A 5 0.26 -11.99 0.22
C LEU A 5 1.50 -11.24 0.75
N THR A 6 2.61 -11.94 0.93
CA THR A 6 3.94 -11.42 1.31
C THR A 6 4.65 -10.66 0.20
N GLN A 7 4.09 -10.63 -1.02
CA GLN A 7 4.70 -10.01 -2.19
C GLN A 7 4.72 -8.48 -2.10
N LEU A 8 5.90 -7.90 -2.37
CA LEU A 8 6.07 -6.45 -2.58
C LEU A 8 5.66 -6.08 -4.00
N VAL A 9 4.61 -5.29 -4.14
CA VAL A 9 4.04 -4.88 -5.43
C VAL A 9 4.10 -3.36 -5.62
N SER A 10 4.07 -2.89 -6.86
CA SER A 10 4.01 -1.44 -7.14
C SER A 10 2.60 -0.89 -6.90
N ALA A 11 2.47 0.44 -6.78
CA ALA A 11 1.14 1.07 -6.72
C ALA A 11 0.29 0.80 -7.96
N ALA A 12 0.91 0.57 -9.13
CA ALA A 12 0.18 0.18 -10.34
C ALA A 12 -0.38 -1.24 -10.21
N ALA A 13 0.43 -2.19 -9.71
CA ALA A 13 -0.03 -3.55 -9.46
C ALA A 13 -1.15 -3.61 -8.41
N LEU A 14 -1.13 -2.77 -7.37
CA LEU A 14 -2.26 -2.68 -6.41
C LEU A 14 -3.57 -2.27 -7.10
N GLU A 15 -3.49 -1.41 -8.10
CA GLU A 15 -4.63 -0.93 -8.87
C GLU A 15 -5.13 -1.97 -9.86
N GLU A 16 -4.21 -2.66 -10.55
CA GLU A 16 -4.52 -3.80 -11.43
C GLU A 16 -5.17 -4.96 -10.66
N LEU A 17 -4.76 -5.18 -9.40
CA LEU A 17 -5.37 -6.16 -8.49
C LEU A 17 -6.70 -5.71 -7.90
N GLY A 18 -7.14 -4.46 -8.15
CA GLY A 18 -8.38 -3.92 -7.59
C GLY A 18 -8.35 -3.64 -6.09
N ILE A 19 -7.18 -3.65 -5.46
CA ILE A 19 -7.01 -3.45 -4.02
C ILE A 19 -7.09 -1.97 -3.66
N LEU A 20 -6.32 -1.14 -4.37
CA LEU A 20 -6.21 0.28 -4.08
C LEU A 20 -5.81 1.06 -5.34
N LYS A 21 -6.48 2.18 -5.59
CA LYS A 21 -6.12 3.07 -6.70
C LYS A 21 -4.70 3.62 -6.51
N LYS A 22 -3.93 3.70 -7.61
CA LYS A 22 -2.53 4.15 -7.57
C LYS A 22 -2.40 5.52 -6.91
N GLY A 23 -3.27 6.46 -7.27
CA GLY A 23 -3.29 7.81 -6.68
C GLY A 23 -3.60 7.79 -5.18
N THR A 24 -4.54 6.94 -4.75
CA THR A 24 -4.88 6.78 -3.33
C THR A 24 -3.73 6.15 -2.55
N ALA A 25 -3.04 5.15 -3.12
CA ALA A 25 -1.86 4.54 -2.49
C ALA A 25 -0.77 5.58 -2.18
N TYR A 26 -0.47 6.49 -3.12
CA TYR A 26 0.47 7.57 -2.88
C TYR A 26 -0.06 8.62 -1.89
N LYS A 27 -1.35 8.96 -1.92
CA LYS A 27 -1.95 9.89 -0.95
C LYS A 27 -1.86 9.33 0.47
N MET A 28 -2.23 8.06 0.66
CA MET A 28 -2.16 7.40 1.96
C MET A 28 -0.71 7.23 2.43
N LEU A 29 0.22 6.93 1.53
CA LEU A 29 1.65 6.91 1.85
C LEU A 29 2.15 8.28 2.35
N ASN A 30 1.81 9.37 1.64
CA ASN A 30 2.18 10.73 2.08
C ASN A 30 1.49 11.13 3.39
N ALA A 31 0.30 10.59 3.67
CA ALA A 31 -0.40 10.77 4.94
C ALA A 31 0.13 9.86 6.07
N GLY A 32 1.13 8.99 5.81
CA GLY A 32 1.66 8.05 6.79
C GLY A 32 0.72 6.89 7.15
N LEU A 33 -0.33 6.68 6.35
CA LEU A 33 -1.34 5.63 6.56
C LEU A 33 -0.96 4.28 5.92
N LEU A 34 0.06 4.28 5.05
CA LEU A 34 0.57 3.05 4.42
C LEU A 34 2.08 2.94 4.59
N THR A 35 2.53 1.72 4.86
CA THR A 35 3.93 1.36 4.83
C THR A 35 4.36 1.09 3.39
N ALA A 36 5.42 1.77 2.94
CA ALA A 36 6.02 1.49 1.65
C ALA A 36 7.53 1.27 1.76
N TYR A 37 8.02 0.39 0.89
CA TYR A 37 9.39 -0.07 0.80
C TYR A 37 10.03 0.57 -0.43
N ARG A 38 11.12 1.31 -0.21
CA ARG A 38 11.89 1.91 -1.32
C ARG A 38 12.75 0.82 -1.94
N VAL A 39 12.63 0.64 -3.25
CA VAL A 39 13.41 -0.30 -4.05
C VAL A 39 14.17 0.44 -5.16
N GLY A 40 15.43 0.06 -5.37
CA GLY A 40 16.30 0.61 -6.41
C GLY A 40 17.32 1.63 -5.92
N ALA A 41 18.42 1.75 -6.68
CA ALA A 41 19.62 2.53 -6.30
C ALA A 41 19.41 4.06 -6.17
N LYS A 42 18.25 4.60 -6.57
CA LYS A 42 17.92 6.03 -6.49
C LYS A 42 16.59 6.33 -5.79
N GLY A 43 16.01 5.38 -5.06
CA GLY A 43 14.75 5.59 -4.32
C GLY A 43 13.51 5.88 -5.18
N ARG A 44 13.59 5.69 -6.50
CA ARG A 44 12.47 5.92 -7.43
C ARG A 44 11.43 4.80 -7.44
N GLY A 45 11.79 3.59 -7.03
CA GLY A 45 10.84 2.50 -6.89
C GLY A 45 10.21 2.52 -5.51
N VAL A 46 8.89 2.66 -5.43
CA VAL A 46 8.14 2.46 -4.19
C VAL A 46 7.29 1.21 -4.36
N ARG A 47 7.43 0.27 -3.42
CA ARG A 47 6.63 -0.95 -3.35
C ARG A 47 5.86 -1.03 -2.05
N PHE A 48 4.75 -1.73 -2.10
CA PHE A 48 3.81 -1.90 -1.00
C PHE A 48 3.66 -3.38 -0.76
N ARG A 49 3.56 -3.77 0.52
CA ARG A 49 3.20 -5.13 0.89
C ARG A 49 1.68 -5.23 0.88
N VAL A 50 1.14 -6.21 0.16
CA VAL A 50 -0.31 -6.36 -0.01
C VAL A 50 -1.01 -6.56 1.34
N GLU A 51 -0.48 -7.39 2.23
CA GLU A 51 -1.05 -7.61 3.57
C GLU A 51 -1.15 -6.34 4.39
N GLU A 52 -0.11 -5.51 4.39
CA GLU A 52 -0.07 -4.26 5.14
C GLU A 52 -1.08 -3.26 4.59
N VAL A 53 -1.20 -3.19 3.26
CA VAL A 53 -2.22 -2.36 2.60
C VAL A 53 -3.62 -2.83 2.99
N LEU A 54 -3.89 -4.14 2.90
CA LEU A 54 -5.19 -4.71 3.29
C LEU A 54 -5.48 -4.51 4.78
N SER A 55 -4.48 -4.68 5.65
CA SER A 55 -4.59 -4.46 7.09
C SER A 55 -4.91 -2.99 7.41
N SER A 56 -4.26 -2.07 6.69
CA SER A 56 -4.50 -0.62 6.81
C SER A 56 -5.88 -0.21 6.29
N LEU A 57 -6.40 -0.87 5.25
CA LEU A 57 -7.76 -0.64 4.72
C LEU A 57 -8.84 -1.26 5.61
N ARG A 58 -8.54 -2.37 6.30
CA ARG A 58 -9.45 -3.03 7.25
C ARG A 58 -9.55 -2.29 8.57
N ARG A 59 -8.51 -1.55 8.97
CA ARG A 59 -8.67 -0.56 10.03
C ARG A 59 -9.65 0.48 9.51
N PRO A 60 -10.82 0.68 10.15
CA PRO A 60 -11.60 1.85 9.84
C PRO A 60 -10.66 3.04 9.96
N ALA A 61 -10.67 3.93 8.99
CA ALA A 61 -10.01 5.21 9.14
C ALA A 61 -10.62 5.86 10.38
N VAL A 62 -9.97 5.68 11.54
CA VAL A 62 -10.35 6.35 12.78
C VAL A 62 -9.92 7.80 12.60
N GLY A 63 -10.74 8.49 11.82
CA GLY A 63 -10.84 9.93 11.67
C GLY A 63 -12.29 10.32 11.92
N VAL A 64 -12.87 9.78 12.98
CA VAL A 64 -13.97 10.39 13.72
C VAL A 64 -13.57 10.27 15.19
N ASP A 65 -12.74 11.19 15.64
CA ASP A 65 -12.88 11.72 16.98
C ASP A 65 -12.59 13.22 16.91
N ARG A 66 -13.71 13.94 16.74
CA ARG A 66 -14.09 15.28 17.16
C ARG A 66 -13.04 16.40 17.29
#